data_AF-A0A7V1TU43-F1
#
_entry.id   AF-A0A7V1TU43-F1
#
_cell.length_a   1.000
_cell.length_b   1.000
_cell.length_c   1.000
_cell.angle_alpha   90.00
_cell.angle_beta   90.00
_cell.angle_gamma   90.00
#
_symmetry.space_group_name_H-M   'P 1'
#
loop_
_entity.id
_entity.type
_entity.pdbx_description
1 polymer ?
#
loop_
_entity_poly.entity_id
_entity_poly.type
_entity_poly.pdbx_seq_one_letter_code
_entity_poly.pdbx_strand_id
1 'polypeptide(L)'
;MSADSTTASKGLEWKWIVIGIVVGTVLCVSLYTMIAQTFHLPLIPTFMSLLGFVVMGIVIGYKSEGYTIKEPAIGGVVTLLIAGYILALGFEYDFTITEQIFAPVIGLILGLVGGWVGEQIQVTPEEAAKELAEQHKGKIQWGWVLAGTVIAFTFNAFFVVGGFALLKFSVGGILLALGASFLLAGLLVGYFSPGTTIKEAALAGILSVILNALFLYSFSLLLAEEYMYVIEGLVGGFVLSLVGGWLGEKLQAFMEDKNEDDKE
;
A
#
# COMPACT_ATOMS: atom_id res chain seq x y z
N MET A 1 22.84 -20.67 -37.43
CA MET A 1 23.45 -19.44 -36.89
C MET A 1 22.50 -18.92 -35.83
N SER A 2 22.88 -19.09 -34.56
CA SER A 2 22.18 -18.64 -33.37
C SER A 2 22.25 -17.12 -33.29
N ALA A 3 21.10 -16.45 -33.37
CA ALA A 3 21.01 -15.03 -33.05
C ALA A 3 20.93 -14.90 -31.52
N ASP A 4 21.97 -14.28 -30.96
CA ASP A 4 22.01 -13.74 -29.60
C ASP A 4 20.79 -12.85 -29.35
N SER A 5 19.89 -13.28 -28.46
CA SER A 5 19.07 -12.34 -27.69
C SER A 5 19.69 -12.24 -26.30
N THR A 6 20.77 -11.48 -26.22
CA THR A 6 21.26 -10.96 -24.95
C THR A 6 20.17 -10.09 -24.34
N THR A 7 19.36 -10.68 -23.45
CA THR A 7 18.65 -9.93 -22.41
C THR A 7 19.70 -9.22 -21.59
N ALA A 8 20.05 -8.00 -22.00
CA ALA A 8 20.85 -7.10 -21.21
C ALA A 8 20.13 -6.95 -19.86
N SER A 9 20.69 -7.58 -18.83
CA SER A 9 20.33 -7.34 -17.44
C SER A 9 20.46 -5.84 -17.19
N LYS A 10 19.36 -5.09 -17.29
CA LYS A 10 19.33 -3.70 -16.82
C LYS A 10 19.82 -3.71 -15.37
N GLY A 11 20.88 -2.95 -15.11
CA GLY A 11 21.48 -2.84 -13.79
C GLY A 11 20.53 -2.15 -12.81
N LEU A 12 20.91 -2.11 -11.53
CA LEU A 12 20.13 -1.48 -10.46
C LEU A 12 19.78 -0.01 -10.78
N GLU A 13 18.52 0.37 -10.63
CA GLU A 13 18.05 1.75 -10.84
C GLU A 13 18.22 2.61 -9.58
N TRP A 14 19.47 2.97 -9.28
CA TRP A 14 19.87 3.72 -8.08
C TRP A 14 19.08 5.01 -7.83
N LYS A 15 18.63 5.71 -8.88
CA LYS A 15 17.83 6.92 -8.75
C LYS A 15 16.54 6.67 -7.96
N TRP A 16 15.82 5.59 -8.29
CA TRP A 16 14.55 5.28 -7.63
C TRP A 16 14.75 4.67 -6.25
N ILE A 17 15.82 3.90 -6.07
CA ILE A 17 16.23 3.42 -4.74
C ILE A 17 16.45 4.61 -3.79
N VAL A 18 17.21 5.63 -4.22
CA VAL A 18 17.47 6.83 -3.40
C VAL A 18 16.19 7.61 -3.11
N ILE A 19 15.31 7.81 -4.10
CA ILE A 19 14.03 8.50 -3.88
C ILE A 19 13.16 7.71 -2.90
N GLY A 20 13.07 6.39 -3.08
CA GLY A 20 12.35 5.49 -2.18
C GLY A 20 12.87 5.56 -0.75
N ILE A 21 14.20 5.53 -0.56
CA ILE A 21 14.83 5.68 0.76
C ILE A 21 14.40 7.00 1.41
N VAL A 22 14.48 8.12 0.69
CA VAL A 22 14.09 9.42 1.22
C VAL A 22 12.61 9.43 1.62
N VAL A 23 11.73 8.95 0.76
CA VAL A 23 10.28 8.87 1.04
C VAL A 23 10.01 7.97 2.25
N GLY A 24 10.62 6.80 2.30
CA GLY A 24 10.49 5.84 3.39
C GLY A 24 10.96 6.43 4.72
N THR A 25 12.17 6.99 4.76
CA THR A 25 12.72 7.60 5.98
C THR A 25 11.85 8.74 6.48
N VAL A 26 11.45 9.66 5.59
CA VAL A 26 10.59 10.79 5.97
C VAL A 26 9.28 10.28 6.57
N LEU A 27 8.62 9.34 5.91
CA LEU A 27 7.35 8.76 6.39
C LEU A 27 7.53 8.01 7.72
N CYS A 28 8.55 7.17 7.86
CA CYS A 28 8.82 6.44 9.10
C CYS A 28 8.98 7.40 10.28
N VAL A 29 9.85 8.41 10.13
CA VAL A 29 10.15 9.37 11.21
C VAL A 29 8.94 10.26 11.49
N SER A 30 8.26 10.78 10.45
CA SER A 30 7.09 11.64 10.65
C SER A 30 5.94 10.88 11.31
N LEU A 31 5.60 9.69 10.80
CA LEU A 31 4.50 8.90 11.36
C LEU A 31 4.80 8.49 12.79
N TYR A 32 6.03 8.06 13.09
CA TYR A 32 6.41 7.74 14.46
C TYR A 32 6.17 8.93 15.39
N THR A 33 6.76 10.09 15.07
CA THR A 33 6.71 11.29 15.93
C THR A 33 5.30 11.84 16.10
N MET A 34 4.46 11.79 15.05
CA MET A 34 3.07 12.24 15.10
C MET A 34 2.18 11.31 15.95
N ILE A 35 2.38 9.99 15.83
CA ILE A 35 1.54 9.00 16.52
C ILE A 35 1.99 8.81 17.98
N ALA A 36 3.29 8.89 18.27
CA ALA A 36 3.84 8.63 19.60
C ALA A 36 3.29 9.57 20.68
N GLN A 37 2.92 10.80 20.32
CA GLN A 37 2.30 11.74 21.25
C GLN A 37 0.83 11.44 21.53
N THR A 38 0.17 10.68 20.66
CA THR A 38 -1.26 10.40 20.75
C THR A 38 -1.55 9.09 21.47
N PHE A 39 -0.70 8.08 21.32
CA PHE A 39 -0.94 6.74 21.86
C PHE A 39 0.11 6.38 22.92
N HIS A 40 -0.35 5.91 24.08
CA HIS A 40 0.53 5.49 25.17
C HIS A 40 1.20 4.13 24.92
N LEU A 41 0.69 3.33 23.99
CA LEU A 41 1.26 2.02 23.64
C LEU A 41 2.34 2.22 22.55
N PRO A 42 3.64 2.01 22.85
CA PRO A 42 4.74 2.31 21.92
C PRO A 42 4.73 1.43 20.66
N LEU A 43 4.07 0.27 20.70
CA LEU A 43 3.98 -0.61 19.55
C LEU A 43 3.11 -0.03 18.42
N ILE A 44 2.14 0.85 18.72
CA ILE A 44 1.31 1.53 17.71
C ILE A 44 2.15 2.50 16.84
N PRO A 45 2.84 3.52 17.40
CA PRO A 45 3.69 4.41 16.60
C PRO A 45 4.81 3.64 15.88
N THR A 46 5.36 2.59 16.50
CA THR A 46 6.33 1.72 15.83
C THR A 46 5.71 1.06 14.59
N PHE A 47 4.56 0.36 14.70
CA PHE A 47 3.91 -0.26 13.55
C PHE A 47 3.52 0.77 12.47
N MET A 48 2.96 1.90 12.89
CA MET A 48 2.60 3.00 11.98
C MET A 48 3.81 3.54 11.22
N SER A 49 4.97 3.65 11.88
CA SER A 49 6.21 4.04 11.21
C SER A 49 6.64 3.02 10.15
N LEU A 50 6.43 1.72 10.39
CA LEU A 50 6.82 0.67 9.45
C LEU A 50 6.00 0.69 8.15
N LEU A 51 4.80 1.29 8.14
CA LEU A 51 4.05 1.49 6.90
C LEU A 51 4.74 2.44 5.92
N GLY A 52 5.68 3.27 6.39
CA GLY A 52 6.59 4.02 5.51
C GLY A 52 7.40 3.11 4.58
N PHE A 53 7.71 1.87 5.00
CA PHE A 53 8.37 0.89 4.15
C PHE A 53 7.48 0.41 3.01
N VAL A 54 6.17 0.24 3.25
CA VAL A 54 5.23 -0.14 2.17
C VAL A 54 5.26 0.92 1.07
N VAL A 55 5.16 2.21 1.45
CA VAL A 55 5.18 3.31 0.48
C VAL A 55 6.52 3.41 -0.25
N MET A 56 7.64 3.28 0.48
CA MET A 56 8.98 3.22 -0.11
C MET A 56 9.08 2.09 -1.13
N GLY A 57 8.60 0.90 -0.77
CA GLY A 57 8.55 -0.25 -1.67
C GLY A 57 7.73 0.06 -2.92
N ILE A 58 6.52 0.59 -2.77
CA ILE A 58 5.64 0.95 -3.90
C ILE A 58 6.33 1.94 -4.83
N VAL A 59 7.00 2.97 -4.29
CA VAL A 59 7.70 3.98 -5.09
C VAL A 59 8.84 3.36 -5.89
N ILE A 60 9.63 2.47 -5.29
CA ILE A 60 10.73 1.78 -5.98
C ILE A 60 10.19 0.83 -7.04
N GLY A 61 9.26 -0.06 -6.66
CA GLY A 61 8.71 -1.08 -7.56
C GLY A 61 7.89 -0.51 -8.71
N TYR A 62 7.23 0.63 -8.52
CA TYR A 62 6.47 1.28 -9.60
C TYR A 62 7.36 1.93 -10.67
N LYS A 63 8.59 2.33 -10.30
CA LYS A 63 9.44 3.15 -11.16
C LYS A 63 10.67 2.45 -11.73
N SER A 64 11.13 1.40 -11.07
CA SER A 64 12.28 0.64 -11.55
C SER A 64 11.85 -0.50 -12.46
N GLU A 65 12.44 -0.60 -13.65
CA GLU A 65 12.06 -1.61 -14.64
C GLU A 65 12.78 -2.95 -14.40
N GLY A 66 12.03 -4.01 -14.09
CA GLY A 66 12.55 -5.39 -14.06
C GLY A 66 11.97 -6.26 -12.94
N TYR A 67 12.62 -7.40 -12.64
CA TYR A 67 12.30 -8.21 -11.46
C TYR A 67 12.97 -7.58 -10.24
N THR A 68 12.18 -6.79 -9.50
CA THR A 68 12.69 -5.69 -8.69
C THR A 68 12.79 -5.99 -7.21
N ILE A 69 12.49 -7.20 -6.70
CA ILE A 69 12.60 -7.57 -5.27
C ILE A 69 13.92 -7.09 -4.61
N LYS A 70 15.03 -7.08 -5.36
CA LYS A 70 16.35 -6.64 -4.87
C LYS A 70 16.38 -5.16 -4.46
N GLU A 71 15.66 -4.30 -5.15
CA GLU A 71 15.77 -2.85 -4.97
C GLU A 71 15.00 -2.33 -3.75
N PRO A 72 13.73 -2.73 -3.51
CA PRO A 72 13.04 -2.49 -2.24
C PRO A 72 13.75 -3.15 -1.06
N ALA A 73 14.45 -4.27 -1.25
CA ALA A 73 15.26 -4.87 -0.20
C ALA A 73 16.43 -3.95 0.22
N ILE A 74 17.20 -3.45 -0.76
CA ILE A 74 18.29 -2.49 -0.51
C ILE A 74 17.72 -1.20 0.10
N GLY A 75 16.66 -0.65 -0.50
CA GLY A 75 15.99 0.53 -0.01
C GLY A 75 15.50 0.37 1.42
N GLY A 76 14.92 -0.79 1.75
CA GLY A 76 14.47 -1.15 3.10
C GLY A 76 15.60 -1.19 4.11
N VAL A 77 16.70 -1.89 3.83
CA VAL A 77 17.84 -1.96 4.77
C VAL A 77 18.42 -0.57 5.04
N VAL A 78 18.60 0.24 4.00
CA VAL A 78 19.15 1.60 4.15
C VAL A 78 18.17 2.50 4.90
N THR A 79 16.87 2.45 4.55
CA THR A 79 15.81 3.20 5.24
C THR A 79 15.77 2.87 6.72
N LEU A 80 15.87 1.58 7.07
CA LEU A 80 15.91 1.10 8.45
C LEU A 80 17.08 1.71 9.23
N LEU A 81 18.29 1.66 8.67
CA LEU A 81 19.47 2.20 9.33
C LEU A 81 19.37 3.71 9.53
N ILE A 82 18.94 4.45 8.50
CA ILE A 82 18.82 5.91 8.57
C ILE A 82 17.69 6.31 9.53
N ALA A 83 16.49 5.74 9.39
CA ALA A 83 15.36 6.07 10.25
C ALA A 83 15.64 5.66 11.71
N GLY A 84 16.22 4.48 11.94
CA GLY A 84 16.64 4.04 13.27
C GLY A 84 17.67 4.97 13.90
N TYR A 85 18.67 5.42 13.13
CA TYR A 85 19.66 6.39 13.59
C TYR A 85 19.03 7.75 13.94
N ILE A 86 18.14 8.27 13.10
CA ILE A 86 17.43 9.53 13.36
C ILE A 86 16.56 9.42 14.61
N LEU A 87 15.82 8.32 14.78
CA LEU A 87 14.99 8.12 15.97
C LEU A 87 15.84 7.97 17.24
N ALA A 88 16.91 7.18 17.20
CA ALA A 88 17.78 6.94 18.35
C ALA A 88 18.53 8.21 18.80
N LEU A 89 19.16 8.94 17.88
CA LEU A 89 20.01 10.08 18.22
C LEU A 89 19.31 11.43 18.11
N GLY A 90 18.40 11.58 17.14
CA GLY A 90 17.70 12.84 16.90
C GLY A 90 16.48 13.04 17.81
N PHE A 91 15.84 11.95 18.24
CA PHE A 91 14.66 11.98 19.09
C PHE A 91 14.84 11.23 20.42
N GLU A 92 16.07 10.81 20.75
CA GLU A 92 16.43 10.10 21.98
C GLU A 92 15.55 8.86 22.25
N TYR A 93 15.09 8.20 21.18
CA TYR A 93 14.21 7.04 21.33
C TYR A 93 14.98 5.80 21.76
N ASP A 94 14.57 5.22 22.88
CA ASP A 94 15.12 3.99 23.41
C ASP A 94 14.35 2.77 22.89
N PHE A 95 14.92 2.10 21.89
CA PHE A 95 14.32 0.92 21.28
C PHE A 95 14.33 -0.25 22.25
N THR A 96 13.16 -0.84 22.49
CA THR A 96 13.10 -2.10 23.24
C THR A 96 13.76 -3.24 22.47
N ILE A 97 14.24 -4.28 23.17
CA ILE A 97 14.83 -5.48 22.53
C ILE A 97 13.87 -6.08 21.49
N THR A 98 12.56 -6.09 21.79
CA THR A 98 11.53 -6.56 20.87
C THR A 98 11.50 -5.73 19.59
N GLU A 99 11.55 -4.41 19.69
CA GLU A 99 11.52 -3.53 18.52
C GLU A 99 12.81 -3.64 17.70
N GLN A 100 13.97 -3.75 18.35
CA GLN A 100 15.26 -3.95 17.67
C GLN A 100 15.31 -5.23 16.84
N ILE A 101 14.56 -6.27 17.22
CA ILE A 101 14.53 -7.55 16.50
C ILE A 101 13.39 -7.57 15.48
N PHE A 102 12.17 -7.26 15.89
CA PHE A 102 10.98 -7.46 15.05
C PHE A 102 10.73 -6.31 14.07
N ALA A 103 11.01 -5.06 14.45
CA ALA A 103 10.74 -3.92 13.58
C ALA A 103 11.55 -3.97 12.27
N PRO A 104 12.86 -4.33 12.28
CA PRO A 104 13.62 -4.58 11.05
C PRO A 104 13.00 -5.64 10.15
N VAL A 105 12.65 -6.80 10.71
CA VAL A 105 12.12 -7.93 9.94
C VAL A 105 10.78 -7.57 9.32
N ILE A 106 9.87 -7.00 10.11
CA ILE A 106 8.55 -6.56 9.64
C ILE A 106 8.70 -5.44 8.61
N GLY A 107 9.54 -4.44 8.86
CA GLY A 107 9.79 -3.33 7.94
C GLY A 107 10.31 -3.81 6.58
N LEU A 108 11.25 -4.75 6.56
CA LEU A 108 11.76 -5.33 5.32
C LEU A 108 10.67 -6.12 4.57
N ILE A 109 9.88 -6.94 5.27
CA ILE A 109 8.76 -7.67 4.66
C ILE A 109 7.76 -6.69 4.05
N LEU A 110 7.40 -5.63 4.78
CA LEU A 110 6.49 -4.59 4.29
C LEU A 110 7.07 -3.82 3.09
N GLY A 111 8.38 -3.56 3.09
CA GLY A 111 9.07 -2.97 1.94
C GLY A 111 9.03 -3.85 0.70
N LEU A 112 9.20 -5.16 0.86
CA LEU A 112 9.08 -6.13 -0.24
C LEU A 112 7.64 -6.24 -0.75
N VAL A 113 6.66 -6.29 0.16
CA VAL A 113 5.23 -6.28 -0.20
C VAL A 113 4.89 -5.00 -0.96
N GLY A 114 5.37 -3.85 -0.49
CA GLY A 114 5.22 -2.58 -1.20
C GLY A 114 5.86 -2.61 -2.59
N GLY A 115 7.08 -3.15 -2.69
CA GLY A 115 7.79 -3.37 -3.95
C GLY A 115 6.98 -4.16 -4.95
N TRP A 116 6.47 -5.31 -4.53
CA TRP A 116 5.60 -6.15 -5.35
C TRP A 116 4.31 -5.42 -5.76
N VAL A 117 3.67 -4.66 -4.87
CA VAL A 117 2.50 -3.83 -5.24
C VAL A 117 2.87 -2.79 -6.29
N GLY A 118 4.03 -2.13 -6.15
CA GLY A 118 4.54 -1.18 -7.14
C GLY A 118 4.71 -1.82 -8.52
N GLU A 119 5.30 -3.02 -8.58
CA GLU A 119 5.47 -3.78 -9.82
C GLU A 119 4.11 -4.12 -10.46
N GLN A 120 3.10 -4.50 -9.66
CA GLN A 120 1.75 -4.75 -10.19
C GLN A 120 1.16 -3.50 -10.87
N ILE A 121 1.43 -2.30 -10.35
CA ILE A 121 0.97 -1.03 -10.93
C ILE A 121 1.73 -0.66 -12.21
N GLN A 122 2.95 -1.17 -12.38
CA GLN A 122 3.75 -0.89 -13.57
C GLN A 122 3.27 -1.65 -14.81
N VAL A 123 2.62 -2.80 -14.64
CA VAL A 123 2.14 -3.62 -15.77
C VAL A 123 1.22 -2.78 -16.63
N THR A 124 1.62 -2.56 -17.89
CA THR A 124 0.85 -1.70 -18.80
C THR A 124 -0.49 -2.35 -19.13
N PRO A 125 -1.57 -1.57 -19.35
CA PRO A 125 -2.86 -2.11 -19.76
C PRO A 125 -2.78 -3.00 -21.00
N GLU A 126 -1.86 -2.72 -21.94
CA GLU A 126 -1.65 -3.52 -23.15
C GLU A 126 -0.99 -4.88 -22.88
N GLU A 127 -0.01 -4.95 -21.97
CA GLU A 127 0.61 -6.21 -21.53
C GLU A 127 -0.36 -7.02 -20.66
N ALA A 128 -1.07 -6.33 -19.77
CA ALA A 128 -2.13 -6.89 -18.95
C ALA A 128 -3.29 -7.43 -19.81
N ALA A 129 -3.65 -6.75 -20.90
CA ALA A 129 -4.64 -7.20 -21.87
C ALA A 129 -4.15 -8.37 -22.72
N LYS A 130 -2.85 -8.46 -23.04
CA LYS A 130 -2.25 -9.66 -23.66
C LYS A 130 -2.27 -10.85 -22.71
N GLU A 131 -1.90 -10.66 -21.45
CA GLU A 131 -2.05 -11.69 -20.41
C GLU A 131 -3.51 -12.10 -20.24
N LEU A 132 -4.46 -11.18 -20.32
CA LEU A 132 -5.90 -11.46 -20.26
C LEU A 132 -6.45 -12.16 -21.52
N ALA A 133 -5.87 -11.88 -22.68
CA ALA A 133 -6.19 -12.57 -23.93
C ALA A 133 -5.72 -14.04 -23.87
N GLU A 134 -4.60 -14.31 -23.20
CA GLU A 134 -4.12 -15.67 -22.91
C GLU A 134 -4.84 -16.31 -21.69
N GLN A 135 -5.20 -15.51 -20.68
CA GLN A 135 -5.94 -15.92 -19.48
C GLN A 135 -7.36 -15.36 -19.48
N HIS A 136 -8.26 -16.06 -20.19
CA HIS A 136 -9.71 -16.09 -19.97
C HIS A 136 -10.33 -14.77 -19.43
N LYS A 137 -10.66 -13.83 -20.32
CA LYS A 137 -11.53 -12.66 -20.05
C LYS A 137 -12.62 -12.99 -19.02
N GLY A 138 -12.65 -12.25 -17.91
CA GLY A 138 -13.70 -12.32 -16.89
C GLY A 138 -13.38 -13.10 -15.62
N LYS A 139 -12.14 -13.55 -15.39
CA LYS A 139 -11.71 -14.14 -14.11
C LYS A 139 -11.17 -13.07 -13.14
N ILE A 140 -11.36 -13.31 -11.84
CA ILE A 140 -10.84 -12.48 -10.75
C ILE A 140 -9.32 -12.58 -10.71
N GLN A 141 -8.63 -11.45 -10.75
CA GLN A 141 -7.19 -11.36 -10.55
C GLN A 141 -6.84 -11.15 -9.07
N TRP A 142 -6.46 -12.24 -8.41
CA TRP A 142 -6.10 -12.21 -6.98
C TRP A 142 -4.90 -11.32 -6.66
N GLY A 143 -3.99 -11.12 -7.62
CA GLY A 143 -2.89 -10.16 -7.47
C GLY A 143 -3.41 -8.75 -7.16
N TRP A 144 -4.40 -8.28 -7.93
CA TRP A 144 -5.03 -6.97 -7.72
C TRP A 144 -5.90 -6.89 -6.46
N VAL A 145 -6.58 -7.99 -6.10
CA VAL A 145 -7.30 -8.05 -4.82
C VAL A 145 -6.35 -7.85 -3.64
N LEU A 146 -5.19 -8.52 -3.66
CA LEU A 146 -4.18 -8.41 -2.61
C LEU A 146 -3.47 -7.04 -2.63
N ALA A 147 -3.10 -6.52 -3.81
CA ALA A 147 -2.51 -5.20 -3.95
C ALA A 147 -3.46 -4.10 -3.46
N GLY A 148 -4.72 -4.17 -3.87
CA GLY A 148 -5.78 -3.28 -3.38
C GLY A 148 -5.97 -3.37 -1.87
N THR A 149 -5.87 -4.56 -1.28
CA THR A 149 -5.95 -4.76 0.18
C THR A 149 -4.82 -4.03 0.89
N VAL A 150 -3.59 -4.16 0.40
CA VAL A 150 -2.40 -3.48 0.96
C VAL A 150 -2.53 -1.97 0.85
N ILE A 151 -2.97 -1.46 -0.32
CA ILE A 151 -3.19 -0.04 -0.55
C ILE A 151 -4.28 0.50 0.37
N ALA A 152 -5.45 -0.16 0.43
CA ALA A 152 -6.57 0.23 1.28
C ALA A 152 -6.19 0.22 2.77
N PHE A 153 -5.44 -0.79 3.23
CA PHE A 153 -4.95 -0.86 4.60
C PHE A 153 -3.98 0.28 4.91
N THR A 154 -3.04 0.57 4.00
CA THR A 154 -2.07 1.65 4.16
C THR A 154 -2.75 3.02 4.18
N PHE A 155 -3.70 3.26 3.27
CA PHE A 155 -4.51 4.49 3.27
C PHE A 155 -5.35 4.62 4.53
N ASN A 156 -5.94 3.54 5.01
CA ASN A 156 -6.68 3.56 6.28
C ASN A 156 -5.80 3.95 7.45
N ALA A 157 -4.63 3.31 7.57
CA ALA A 157 -3.70 3.65 8.61
C ALA A 157 -3.31 5.15 8.55
N PHE A 158 -3.00 5.69 7.37
CA PHE A 158 -2.62 7.10 7.26
C PHE A 158 -3.78 8.07 7.48
N PHE A 159 -4.92 7.85 6.84
CA PHE A 159 -6.03 8.80 6.87
C PHE A 159 -6.79 8.72 8.19
N VAL A 160 -7.01 7.50 8.71
CA VAL A 160 -7.75 7.31 9.95
C VAL A 160 -6.83 7.50 11.14
N VAL A 161 -5.78 6.69 11.29
CA VAL A 161 -4.91 6.77 12.48
C VAL A 161 -4.03 8.02 12.45
N GLY A 162 -3.39 8.31 11.30
CA GLY A 162 -2.60 9.52 11.11
C GLY A 162 -3.45 10.80 11.17
N GLY A 163 -4.60 10.82 10.47
CA GLY A 163 -5.53 11.95 10.50
C GLY A 163 -6.11 12.19 11.89
N PHE A 164 -6.49 11.14 12.62
CA PHE A 164 -6.92 11.26 14.01
C PHE A 164 -5.81 11.84 14.90
N ALA A 165 -4.58 11.36 14.78
CA ALA A 165 -3.47 11.85 15.59
C ALA A 165 -3.19 13.34 15.37
N LEU A 166 -3.20 13.79 14.11
CA LEU A 166 -2.92 15.17 13.71
C LEU A 166 -4.08 16.13 13.95
N LEU A 167 -5.26 15.79 13.45
CA LEU A 167 -6.39 16.71 13.30
C LEU A 167 -7.44 16.50 14.39
N LYS A 168 -7.25 15.48 15.25
CA LYS A 168 -8.18 15.10 16.32
C LYS A 168 -9.60 14.96 15.80
N PHE A 169 -9.75 14.16 14.73
CA PHE A 169 -11.02 13.96 14.05
C PHE A 169 -12.15 13.57 15.02
N SER A 170 -13.32 14.17 14.79
CA SER A 170 -14.58 13.66 15.33
C SER A 170 -14.94 12.34 14.66
N VAL A 171 -15.96 11.66 15.17
CA VAL A 171 -16.51 10.43 14.57
C VAL A 171 -16.82 10.63 13.08
N GLY A 172 -17.41 11.77 12.71
CA GLY A 172 -17.67 12.10 11.31
C GLY A 172 -16.40 12.22 10.47
N GLY A 173 -15.34 12.81 11.02
CA GLY A 173 -14.03 12.90 10.35
C GLY A 173 -13.39 11.52 10.13
N ILE A 174 -13.49 10.63 11.12
CA ILE A 174 -13.02 9.24 11.02
C ILE A 174 -13.77 8.50 9.92
N LEU A 175 -15.11 8.60 9.87
CA LEU A 175 -15.92 7.96 8.84
C LEU A 175 -15.63 8.49 7.44
N LEU A 176 -15.38 9.80 7.29
CA LEU A 176 -14.98 10.40 6.01
C LEU A 176 -13.59 9.93 5.58
N ALA A 177 -12.64 9.85 6.50
CA ALA A 177 -11.29 9.34 6.23
C ALA A 177 -11.32 7.85 5.80
N LEU A 178 -12.11 7.03 6.51
CA LEU A 178 -12.39 5.64 6.17
C LEU A 178 -13.10 5.52 4.82
N GLY A 179 -14.05 6.42 4.54
CA GLY A 179 -14.75 6.50 3.26
C GLY A 179 -13.80 6.76 2.09
N ALA A 180 -12.95 7.78 2.26
CA ALA A 180 -11.97 8.20 1.27
C ALA A 180 -10.91 7.12 1.02
N SER A 181 -10.42 6.44 2.05
CA SER A 181 -9.40 5.40 1.90
C SER A 181 -9.90 4.23 1.04
N PHE A 182 -11.10 3.71 1.31
CA PHE A 182 -11.69 2.63 0.52
C PHE A 182 -12.04 3.06 -0.90
N LEU A 183 -12.61 4.26 -1.07
CA LEU A 183 -12.95 4.77 -2.39
C LEU A 183 -11.71 4.94 -3.25
N LEU A 184 -10.63 5.54 -2.73
CA LEU A 184 -9.39 5.74 -3.48
C LEU A 184 -8.69 4.43 -3.79
N ALA A 185 -8.61 3.50 -2.83
CA ALA A 185 -8.02 2.20 -3.08
C ALA A 185 -8.82 1.41 -4.12
N GLY A 186 -10.15 1.43 -4.02
CA GLY A 186 -11.04 0.84 -5.03
C GLY A 186 -10.86 1.48 -6.41
N LEU A 187 -10.71 2.80 -6.47
CA LEU A 187 -10.44 3.53 -7.71
C LEU A 187 -9.13 3.10 -8.34
N LEU A 188 -8.05 2.96 -7.55
CA LEU A 188 -6.77 2.50 -8.06
C LEU A 188 -6.86 1.07 -8.59
N VAL A 189 -7.50 0.15 -7.85
CA VAL A 189 -7.74 -1.22 -8.34
C VAL A 189 -8.56 -1.20 -9.63
N GLY A 190 -9.61 -0.38 -9.69
CA GLY A 190 -10.48 -0.31 -10.85
C GLY A 190 -9.82 0.30 -12.08
N TYR A 191 -8.86 1.20 -11.89
CA TYR A 191 -8.14 1.88 -12.96
C TYR A 191 -6.98 1.06 -13.52
N PHE A 192 -6.28 0.31 -12.66
CA PHE A 192 -5.09 -0.44 -13.07
C PHE A 192 -5.34 -1.93 -13.32
N SER A 193 -6.40 -2.53 -12.78
CA SER A 193 -6.66 -3.95 -13.00
C SER A 193 -7.21 -4.20 -14.41
N PRO A 194 -6.69 -5.19 -15.15
CA PRO A 194 -7.24 -5.64 -16.43
C PRO A 194 -8.43 -6.60 -16.27
N GLY A 195 -8.74 -7.03 -15.04
CA GLY A 195 -9.67 -8.11 -14.72
C GLY A 195 -11.12 -7.66 -14.55
N THR A 196 -11.84 -8.34 -13.64
CA THR A 196 -13.19 -7.89 -13.22
C THR A 196 -13.06 -6.82 -12.14
N THR A 197 -12.59 -5.66 -12.55
CA THR A 197 -12.19 -4.48 -11.77
C THR A 197 -13.09 -4.18 -10.56
N ILE A 198 -14.41 -4.07 -10.77
CA ILE A 198 -15.38 -3.75 -9.72
C ILE A 198 -15.41 -4.84 -8.63
N LYS A 199 -15.37 -6.12 -9.01
CA LYS A 199 -15.42 -7.24 -8.06
C LYS A 199 -14.13 -7.35 -7.28
N GLU A 200 -13.00 -7.12 -7.93
CA GLU A 200 -11.68 -7.16 -7.31
C GLU A 200 -11.52 -6.04 -6.28
N ALA A 201 -11.94 -4.82 -6.62
CA ALA A 201 -11.97 -3.70 -5.69
C ALA A 201 -12.85 -3.99 -4.47
N ALA A 202 -14.04 -4.56 -4.68
CA ALA A 202 -14.95 -4.89 -3.59
C ALA A 202 -14.37 -5.96 -2.64
N LEU A 203 -13.70 -6.99 -3.18
CA LEU A 203 -13.02 -8.01 -2.38
C LEU A 203 -11.81 -7.43 -1.62
N ALA A 204 -11.04 -6.53 -2.26
CA ALA A 204 -9.95 -5.82 -1.61
C ALA A 204 -10.44 -4.99 -0.42
N GLY A 205 -11.60 -4.33 -0.56
CA GLY A 205 -12.28 -3.63 0.53
C GLY A 205 -12.59 -4.53 1.72
N ILE A 206 -13.21 -5.70 1.47
CA ILE A 206 -13.51 -6.69 2.52
C ILE A 206 -12.23 -7.14 3.24
N LEU A 207 -11.21 -7.56 2.49
CA LEU A 207 -9.96 -8.05 3.07
C LEU A 207 -9.24 -6.96 3.88
N SER A 208 -9.30 -5.71 3.42
CA SER A 208 -8.70 -4.59 4.14
C SER A 208 -9.46 -4.30 5.44
N VAL A 209 -10.79 -4.43 5.48
CA VAL A 209 -11.55 -4.33 6.75
C VAL A 209 -11.12 -5.43 7.71
N ILE A 210 -10.99 -6.68 7.24
CA ILE A 210 -10.54 -7.80 8.08
C ILE A 210 -9.14 -7.49 8.65
N LEU A 211 -8.22 -7.03 7.81
CA LEU A 211 -6.86 -6.69 8.24
C LEU A 211 -6.85 -5.52 9.24
N ASN A 212 -7.67 -4.50 9.02
CA ASN A 212 -7.86 -3.39 9.96
C ASN A 212 -8.43 -3.88 11.29
N ALA A 213 -9.45 -4.75 11.27
CA ALA A 213 -10.02 -5.31 12.49
C ALA A 213 -8.97 -6.13 13.26
N LEU A 214 -8.21 -7.00 12.58
CA LEU A 214 -7.12 -7.77 13.18
C LEU A 214 -6.07 -6.85 13.80
N PHE A 215 -5.70 -5.77 13.10
CA PHE A 215 -4.80 -4.75 13.64
C PHE A 215 -5.39 -4.15 14.92
N LEU A 216 -6.61 -3.61 14.88
CA LEU A 216 -7.24 -2.98 16.05
C LEU A 216 -7.38 -3.93 17.25
N TYR A 217 -7.79 -5.18 17.01
CA TYR A 217 -7.83 -6.22 18.06
C TYR A 217 -6.44 -6.51 18.65
N SER A 218 -5.42 -6.65 17.80
CA SER A 218 -4.04 -6.95 18.24
C SER A 218 -3.46 -5.86 19.14
N PHE A 219 -3.94 -4.62 18.99
CA PHE A 219 -3.53 -3.47 19.78
C PHE A 219 -4.53 -3.08 20.88
N SER A 220 -5.57 -3.89 21.12
CA SER A 220 -6.64 -3.61 22.08
C SER A 220 -7.34 -2.26 21.85
N LEU A 221 -7.38 -1.81 20.60
CA LEU A 221 -8.12 -0.62 20.15
C LEU A 221 -9.58 -0.94 19.79
N LEU A 222 -9.91 -2.22 19.68
CA LEU A 222 -11.24 -2.76 19.47
C LEU A 222 -11.39 -3.99 20.36
N LEU A 223 -12.52 -4.13 21.05
CA LEU A 223 -12.84 -5.26 21.92
C LEU A 223 -13.67 -6.29 21.17
N ALA A 224 -13.51 -7.58 21.48
CA ALA A 224 -14.20 -8.68 20.76
C ALA A 224 -15.74 -8.54 20.79
N GLU A 225 -16.28 -7.91 21.84
CA GLU A 225 -17.71 -7.64 22.00
C GLU A 225 -18.22 -6.57 21.01
N GLU A 226 -17.32 -5.79 20.41
CA GLU A 226 -17.61 -4.72 19.45
C GLU A 226 -17.62 -5.21 17.98
N TYR A 227 -17.88 -6.51 17.79
CA TYR A 227 -17.89 -7.16 16.47
C TYR A 227 -18.86 -6.50 15.47
N MET A 228 -19.89 -5.80 15.95
CA MET A 228 -20.82 -5.06 15.09
C MET A 228 -20.11 -3.99 14.25
N TYR A 229 -19.11 -3.28 14.79
CA TYR A 229 -18.34 -2.30 14.01
C TYR A 229 -17.54 -2.97 12.89
N VAL A 230 -17.11 -4.23 13.07
CA VAL A 230 -16.45 -5.00 12.01
C VAL A 230 -17.46 -5.36 10.92
N ILE A 231 -18.67 -5.77 11.29
CA ILE A 231 -19.73 -6.10 10.31
C ILE A 231 -20.12 -4.85 9.51
N GLU A 232 -20.34 -3.72 10.17
CA GLU A 232 -20.62 -2.44 9.53
C GLU A 232 -19.46 -2.01 8.63
N GLY A 233 -18.23 -2.14 9.11
CA GLY A 233 -17.01 -1.91 8.34
C GLY A 233 -16.94 -2.79 7.10
N LEU A 234 -17.32 -4.07 7.18
CA LEU A 234 -17.29 -5.00 6.05
C LEU A 234 -18.25 -4.56 4.95
N VAL A 235 -19.48 -4.18 5.33
CA VAL A 235 -20.48 -3.67 4.39
C VAL A 235 -20.01 -2.34 3.79
N GLY A 236 -19.57 -1.40 4.63
CA GLY A 236 -19.09 -0.09 4.19
C GLY A 236 -17.89 -0.19 3.26
N GLY A 237 -16.86 -0.94 3.67
CA GLY A 237 -15.64 -1.16 2.89
C GLY A 237 -15.91 -1.86 1.56
N PHE A 238 -16.81 -2.85 1.54
CA PHE A 238 -17.27 -3.48 0.30
C PHE A 238 -17.93 -2.47 -0.64
N VAL A 239 -18.94 -1.73 -0.17
CA VAL A 239 -19.71 -0.79 -1.00
C VAL A 239 -18.82 0.36 -1.52
N LEU A 240 -18.02 0.96 -0.65
CA LEU A 240 -17.16 2.09 -1.02
C LEU A 240 -16.06 1.68 -1.99
N SER A 241 -15.45 0.51 -1.79
CA SER A 241 -14.43 0.01 -2.71
C SER A 241 -15.06 -0.40 -4.05
N LEU A 242 -16.28 -0.92 -4.05
CA LEU A 242 -17.05 -1.20 -5.27
C LEU A 242 -17.31 0.08 -6.06
N VAL A 243 -17.78 1.14 -5.39
CA VAL A 243 -17.99 2.47 -6.01
C VAL A 243 -16.66 3.02 -6.55
N GLY A 244 -15.58 2.92 -5.78
CA GLY A 244 -14.24 3.25 -6.24
C GLY A 244 -13.86 2.49 -7.51
N GLY A 245 -14.02 1.15 -7.50
CA GLY A 245 -13.71 0.30 -8.64
C GLY A 245 -14.51 0.64 -9.89
N TRP A 246 -15.79 0.97 -9.73
CA TRP A 246 -16.63 1.45 -10.83
C TRP A 246 -16.13 2.78 -11.41
N LEU A 247 -15.75 3.73 -10.56
CA LEU A 247 -15.14 4.99 -11.00
C LEU A 247 -13.81 4.76 -11.73
N GLY A 248 -12.98 3.84 -11.22
CA GLY A 248 -11.72 3.45 -11.83
C GLY A 248 -11.89 2.88 -13.24
N GLU A 249 -12.85 1.96 -13.42
CA GLU A 249 -13.17 1.38 -14.73
C GLU A 249 -13.63 2.45 -15.73
N LYS A 250 -14.45 3.40 -15.28
CA LYS A 250 -14.89 4.53 -16.13
C LYS A 250 -13.74 5.44 -16.51
N LEU A 251 -12.82 5.70 -15.59
CA LEU A 251 -11.64 6.51 -15.87
C LEU A 251 -10.70 5.80 -16.85
N GLN A 252 -10.53 4.48 -16.71
CA GLN A 252 -9.73 3.67 -17.62
C GLN A 252 -10.29 3.73 -19.05
N ALA A 253 -11.60 3.47 -19.23
CA ALA A 253 -12.25 3.51 -20.53
C ALA A 253 -12.13 4.88 -21.21
N PHE A 254 -12.29 5.98 -20.45
CA PHE A 254 -12.12 7.34 -20.98
C PHE A 254 -10.70 7.62 -21.49
N MET A 255 -9.69 7.06 -20.83
CA MET A 255 -8.29 7.23 -21.23
C MET A 255 -7.93 6.37 -22.45
N GLU A 256 -8.54 5.20 -22.59
CA GLU A 256 -8.39 4.34 -23.78
C GLU A 256 -8.98 5.01 -25.02
N ASP A 257 -10.22 5.51 -24.96
CA ASP A 257 -10.89 6.21 -26.06
C ASP A 257 -10.06 7.42 -26.56
N LYS A 258 -9.54 8.24 -25.63
CA LYS A 258 -8.73 9.41 -25.98
C LYS A 258 -7.43 9.04 -26.71
N ASN A 259 -6.81 7.92 -26.34
CA ASN A 259 -5.56 7.48 -26.97
C ASN A 259 -5.79 6.91 -28.38
N GLU A 260 -7.01 6.47 -28.71
CA GLU A 260 -7.39 6.08 -30.07
C GLU A 260 -7.61 7.31 -30.96
N ASP A 261 -8.30 8.34 -30.46
CA ASP A 261 -8.51 9.61 -31.16
C ASP A 261 -7.19 10.34 -31.48
N ASP A 262 -6.20 10.30 -30.58
CA ASP A 262 -4.87 10.92 -30.79
C ASP A 262 -3.99 10.16 -31.81
N LYS A 263 -4.40 8.94 -32.24
CA LYS A 263 -3.67 8.12 -33.22
C LYS A 263 -4.23 8.22 -34.65
N GLU A 264 -5.39 8.83 -34.85
CA GLU A 264 -6.01 9.12 -36.17
C GLU A 264 -5.60 10.49 -36.74
#